data_AF-A0A4S4L0S2-F1
#
_entry.id   AF-A0A4S4L0S2-F1
#
_cell.length_a   1.000
_cell.length_b   1.000
_cell.length_c   1.000
_cell.angle_alpha   90.00
_cell.angle_beta   90.00
_cell.angle_gamma   90.00
#
_symmetry.space_group_name_H-M   'P 1'
#
loop_
_entity.id
_entity.type
_entity.pdbx_description
1 polymer ?
#
loop_
_entity_poly.entity_id
_entity_poly.type
_entity_poly.pdbx_seq_one_letter_code
_entity_poly.pdbx_strand_id
1 'polypeptide(L)' 'MCPRSLSPFSWVDCNFAREVLYAPSSQPFLIAGSGTLGWDQVASNLVEPGESCLVLNSGYFGDSFTDCLTTYGAIVD' A
#
# COMPACT_ATOMS: atom_id res chain seq x y z
N MET A 1 -5.00 -2.64 13.43
CA MET A 1 -6.36 -2.95 13.89
C MET A 1 -7.25 -3.19 12.68
N CYS A 2 -7.70 -4.42 12.42
CA CYS A 2 -8.99 -4.64 11.76
C CYS A 2 -9.97 -4.72 12.94
N PRO A 3 -10.68 -3.63 13.27
CA PRO A 3 -11.50 -3.60 14.47
C PRO A 3 -12.52 -4.73 14.41
N ARG A 4 -12.68 -5.51 15.48
CA ARG A 4 -13.81 -6.45 15.63
C ARG A 4 -15.20 -5.77 15.52
N SER A 5 -15.23 -4.44 15.43
CA SER A 5 -16.43 -3.62 15.25
C SER A 5 -16.83 -3.40 13.79
N LEU A 6 -15.98 -3.74 12.81
CA LEU A 6 -16.39 -3.76 11.41
C LEU A 6 -17.22 -5.02 11.15
N SER A 7 -18.15 -4.94 10.20
CA SER A 7 -19.13 -6.00 9.92
C SER A 7 -18.49 -7.40 9.78
N PRO A 8 -19.22 -8.49 10.04
CA PRO A 8 -18.69 -9.86 10.00
C PRO A 8 -17.88 -10.18 8.72
N PHE A 9 -18.28 -9.58 7.59
CA PHE A 9 -17.62 -9.72 6.29
C PHE A 9 -16.19 -9.19 6.28
N SER A 10 -15.95 -7.97 6.79
CA SER A 10 -14.62 -7.35 6.81
C SER A 10 -13.59 -8.17 7.61
N TRP A 11 -14.04 -8.84 8.66
CA TRP A 11 -13.17 -9.67 9.48
C TRP A 11 -12.78 -10.98 8.78
N VAL A 12 -13.73 -11.61 8.07
CA VAL A 12 -13.48 -12.81 7.25
C VAL A 12 -12.49 -12.49 6.13
N ASP A 13 -12.70 -11.38 5.42
CA ASP A 13 -11.85 -10.94 4.31
C ASP A 13 -10.40 -10.67 4.78
N CYS A 14 -10.23 -10.04 5.95
CA CYS A 14 -8.89 -9.80 6.51
C CYS A 14 -8.18 -11.09 6.91
N ASN A 15 -8.88 -12.09 7.45
CA ASN A 15 -8.24 -13.36 7.79
C ASN A 15 -7.86 -14.15 6.56
N PHE A 16 -8.71 -14.15 5.53
CA PHE A 16 -8.40 -14.77 4.25
C PHE A 16 -7.16 -14.14 3.61
N ALA A 17 -7.05 -12.80 3.62
CA ALA A 17 -5.88 -12.10 3.11
C ALA A 17 -4.58 -12.52 3.82
N ARG A 18 -4.61 -12.73 5.15
CA ARG A 18 -3.43 -13.21 5.90
C ARG A 18 -3.00 -14.61 5.49
N GLU A 19 -3.96 -15.50 5.21
CA GLU A 19 -3.69 -16.88 4.80
C GLU A 19 -3.12 -16.93 3.39
N VAL A 20 -3.79 -16.30 2.42
CA VAL A 20 -3.37 -16.31 1.00
C VAL A 20 -2.02 -15.64 0.78
N LEU A 21 -1.73 -14.57 1.53
CA LEU A 21 -0.45 -13.84 1.43
C LEU A 21 0.63 -14.41 2.36
N TYR A 22 0.38 -15.53 3.04
CA TYR A 22 1.32 -16.15 3.99
C TYR A 22 1.84 -15.18 5.07
N ALA A 23 0.98 -14.28 5.53
CA ALA A 23 1.31 -13.17 6.43
C ALA A 23 0.48 -13.22 7.73
N PRO A 24 0.67 -14.23 8.59
CA PRO A 24 -0.26 -14.55 9.70
C PRO A 24 -0.31 -13.48 10.79
N SER A 25 0.78 -12.73 11.01
CA SER A 25 0.87 -11.65 12.00
C SER A 25 0.61 -10.26 11.41
N SER A 26 0.38 -10.16 10.10
CA SER A 26 0.18 -8.87 9.43
C SER A 26 -1.16 -8.23 9.79
N GLN A 27 -1.25 -6.93 9.50
CA GLN A 27 -2.49 -6.17 9.61
C GLN A 27 -2.96 -5.74 8.22
N PRO A 28 -3.89 -6.48 7.60
CA PRO A 28 -4.52 -6.04 6.36
C PRO A 28 -5.43 -4.82 6.59
N PHE A 29 -5.58 -4.01 5.55
CA PHE A 29 -6.53 -2.92 5.47
C PHE A 29 -7.46 -3.14 4.27
N LEU A 30 -8.78 -3.03 4.48
CA LEU A 30 -9.77 -3.05 3.41
C LEU A 30 -10.24 -1.61 3.17
N ILE A 31 -9.84 -1.06 2.02
CA ILE A 31 -10.08 0.33 1.67
C ILE A 31 -10.65 0.36 0.26
N ALA A 32 -11.68 1.17 0.04
CA ALA A 32 -12.26 1.35 -1.29
C ALA A 32 -11.30 2.11 -2.21
N GLY A 33 -10.85 1.47 -3.28
CA GLY A 33 -9.95 2.05 -4.28
C GLY A 33 -9.48 0.99 -5.28
N SER A 34 -8.87 1.44 -6.38
CA SER A 34 -8.18 0.54 -7.31
C SER A 34 -6.81 0.15 -6.75
N GLY A 35 -6.11 -0.78 -7.42
CA GLY A 35 -4.74 -1.14 -7.05
C GLY A 35 -3.77 0.06 -7.00
N THR A 36 -4.03 1.10 -7.79
CA THR A 36 -3.26 2.36 -7.81
C THR A 36 -3.28 3.09 -6.47
N LEU A 37 -4.38 3.01 -5.70
CA LEU A 37 -4.44 3.60 -4.35
C LEU A 37 -3.38 3.00 -3.41
N GLY A 38 -2.89 1.78 -3.70
CA GLY A 38 -1.77 1.19 -2.98
C GLY A 38 -0.50 2.03 -3.05
N TRP A 39 -0.29 2.78 -4.13
CA TRP A 39 0.86 3.68 -4.28
C TRP A 39 0.76 4.87 -3.31
N ASP A 40 -0.40 5.52 -3.25
CA ASP A 40 -0.66 6.58 -2.28
C ASP A 40 -0.54 6.10 -0.83
N GLN A 41 -1.00 4.87 -0.53
CA GLN A 41 -0.85 4.28 0.81
C GLN A 41 0.63 4.14 1.20
N VAL A 42 1.50 3.72 0.28
CA VAL A 42 2.94 3.62 0.54
C VAL A 42 3.55 5.02 0.66
N ALA A 43 3.32 5.90 -0.32
CA ALA A 43 3.91 7.23 -0.36
C ALA A 43 3.55 8.07 0.87
N SER A 44 2.28 8.06 1.29
CA SER A 44 1.80 8.92 2.37
C SER A 44 2.14 8.45 3.79
N ASN A 45 2.43 7.16 3.97
CA ASN A 45 2.64 6.59 5.31
C ASN A 45 4.08 6.16 5.58
N LEU A 46 4.88 5.92 4.55
CA LEU A 46 6.22 5.32 4.68
C LEU A 46 7.36 6.21 4.19
N VAL A 47 7.05 7.35 3.57
CA VAL A 47 8.06 8.25 2.98
C VAL A 47 7.77 9.68 3.40
N GLU A 48 8.79 10.38 3.88
CA GLU A 48 8.73 11.81 4.17
C GLU A 48 9.26 12.64 2.98
N PRO A 49 8.78 13.89 2.79
CA PRO A 49 9.31 14.76 1.75
C PRO A 49 10.82 14.99 1.89
N GLY A 50 11.56 14.79 0.81
CA GLY A 50 13.02 14.89 0.75
C GLY A 50 13.77 13.58 1.00
N GLU A 51 13.08 12.49 1.36
CA GLU A 51 13.72 11.18 1.49
C GLU A 51 13.97 10.51 0.14
N SER A 52 15.05 9.73 0.05
CA SER A 52 15.42 8.97 -1.16
C SER A 52 14.65 7.65 -1.25
N CYS A 53 14.07 7.37 -2.42
CA CYS A 53 13.36 6.12 -2.72
C CYS A 53 13.92 5.47 -3.99
N LEU A 54 14.26 4.17 -3.92
CA LEU A 54 14.67 3.41 -5.10
C LEU A 54 13.46 2.70 -5.72
N VAL A 55 13.16 3.00 -6.98
CA VAL A 55 12.10 2.31 -7.74
C VAL A 55 12.71 1.43 -8.82
N LEU A 56 12.64 0.11 -8.63
CA LEU A 56 13.05 -0.85 -9.67
C LEU A 56 12.01 -0.85 -10.80
N ASN A 57 12.27 -0.03 -11.81
CA ASN A 57 11.35 0.22 -12.91
C ASN A 57 11.61 -0.69 -14.13
N SER A 58 10.56 -1.34 -14.63
CA SER A 58 10.58 -2.17 -15.86
C SER A 58 9.46 -1.81 -16.85
N GLY A 59 8.79 -0.67 -16.66
CA GLY A 59 7.77 -0.16 -17.57
C GLY A 59 6.67 0.63 -16.87
N TYR A 60 5.51 0.73 -17.53
CA TYR A 60 4.40 1.63 -17.20
C TYR A 60 4.04 1.78 -15.71
N PHE A 61 3.98 0.68 -14.95
CA PHE A 61 3.64 0.73 -13.52
C PHE A 61 4.76 1.32 -12.66
N GLY A 62 6.03 1.09 -13.01
CA GLY A 62 7.17 1.69 -12.33
C GLY A 62 7.23 3.19 -12.57
N ASP A 63 7.03 3.62 -13.83
CA ASP A 63 6.95 5.05 -14.18
C ASP A 63 5.88 5.77 -13.35
N SER A 64 4.68 5.19 -13.32
CA SER A 64 3.55 5.79 -12.59
C SER A 64 3.75 5.77 -11.07
N PHE A 65 4.47 4.78 -10.53
CA PHE A 65 4.79 4.73 -9.10
C PHE A 65 5.86 5.77 -8.73
N THR A 66 6.86 5.98 -9.59
CA THR A 66 7.84 7.08 -9.48
C THR A 66 7.15 8.44 -9.47
N ASP A 67 6.20 8.66 -10.37
CA ASP A 67 5.40 9.91 -10.41
C ASP A 67 4.61 10.11 -9.12
N CYS A 68 4.00 9.04 -8.59
CA CYS A 68 3.28 9.08 -7.32
C CYS A 68 4.19 9.48 -6.16
N LEU A 69 5.32 8.78 -5.97
CA LEU A 69 6.26 9.08 -4.89
C LEU A 69 6.83 10.51 -4.98
N THR A 70 7.17 10.95 -6.19
CA THR A 70 7.66 12.33 -6.44
C THR A 70 6.61 13.38 -6.09
N THR A 71 5.32 13.09 -6.33
CA THR A 71 4.20 13.98 -5.95
C THR A 71 4.11 14.20 -4.44
N TYR A 72 4.46 13.18 -3.64
CA TYR A 72 4.56 13.30 -2.18
C TYR A 72 5.90 13.88 -1.70
N GLY A 73 6.80 14.26 -2.61
CA GLY A 73 8.06 14.95 -2.31
C GLY A 73 9.26 14.02 -2.12
N ALA A 74 9.14 12.73 -2.42
CA ALA A 74 10.28 11.82 -2.42
C ALA A 74 11.28 12.16 -3.53
N ILE A 75 12.57 11.91 -3.28
CA ILE A 75 13.63 11.94 -4.31
C ILE A 75 13.76 10.51 -4.84
N VAL A 76 13.29 10.27 -6.06
CA VAL A 76 13.22 8.91 -6.62
C VAL A 76 14.38 8.65 -7.58
N ASP A 77 15.07 7.52 -7.37
CA ASP A 77 16.12 6.97 -8.23
C ASP A 77 15.72 5.63 -8.87
#